data_AF-A0A9J7L683-F1
#
_entry.id   AF-A0A9J7L683-F1
#
_cell.length_a   1.000
_cell.length_b   1.000
_cell.length_c   1.000
_cell.angle_alpha   90.00
_cell.angle_beta   90.00
_cell.angle_gamma   90.00
#
_symmetry.space_group_name_H-M   'P 1'
#
loop_
_entity.id
_entity.type
_entity.pdbx_description
1 polymer ?
#
loop_
_entity_poly.entity_id
_entity_poly.type
_entity_poly.pdbx_seq_one_letter_code
_entity_poly.pdbx_strand_id
1 'polypeptide(L)'
;MVVSKVSLVLFLLAVAFDSGSAQCDETLRSTAGVISSPGYPGDYPPRVDYTWCVDVEGATAISVTFLGEFQLEINEDNDGTESCKDSMEIGQGNIPFRDSIGIFCGNSTPPAQSVGTGQMWVNLYSDRNVEMAGFQLVYRSDLDVCYSSPCTNGGTCMSDLTTYTYTCSCPPGWDGASCEVHVGSPVDCTGKPAGMYPDPQDCTMFYQCTGNPNNPLPMHMPCQPGTLFDWNLSVCIFTSHAHCVISSPTEVPTPVVNIPAANLPPTTPLSATVEVTTEPSGSCSSSPCRSGGTCQDDVNGYTCVCPPYSAGRNCETVWQSDKCYRFSDDSMSNQEASSICVSINGHLADIQDTAQQQLLAGYMDPAHDASFWVANKISSSSCGLGDGSATSSWMYNNGSINFDICVLLNSAYGYKGTYQRCEEQHNYICESSAGPCQPNVCQHGGYCVSCFGESSIFCICPQGYSGPRCEIVDLCLPSPCPFDWTCSIQAGGIHCAVPAGVKATRSGFCTATSCGAGLFCIEDGPMGYSCIRG
;
A
#
# COMPACT_ATOMS: atom_id res chain seq x y z
N MET A 1 -25.27 28.97 -73.17
CA MET A 1 -26.41 29.89 -72.93
C MET A 1 -27.40 29.16 -72.04
N VAL A 2 -27.99 29.90 -71.10
CA VAL A 2 -28.92 29.50 -70.02
C VAL A 2 -28.26 29.08 -68.69
N VAL A 3 -28.21 30.08 -67.82
CA VAL A 3 -28.06 30.09 -66.36
C VAL A 3 -29.39 29.68 -65.73
N SER A 4 -29.43 28.94 -64.60
CA SER A 4 -30.25 29.28 -63.42
C SER A 4 -30.11 28.30 -62.23
N LYS A 5 -29.52 28.83 -61.14
CA LYS A 5 -29.85 28.71 -59.70
C LYS A 5 -30.23 27.34 -59.09
N VAL A 6 -29.39 26.85 -58.18
CA VAL A 6 -29.82 26.34 -56.85
C VAL A 6 -28.77 26.72 -55.79
N SER A 7 -29.26 27.10 -54.61
CA SER A 7 -28.64 27.84 -53.50
C SER A 7 -27.28 27.37 -52.99
N LEU A 8 -26.36 28.33 -52.85
CA LEU A 8 -25.19 28.23 -51.98
C LEU A 8 -25.67 28.49 -50.54
N VAL A 9 -25.89 27.43 -49.76
CA VAL A 9 -25.99 27.55 -48.30
C VAL A 9 -24.56 27.67 -47.80
N LEU A 10 -24.13 28.91 -47.57
CA LEU A 10 -22.89 29.22 -46.89
C LEU A 10 -23.07 28.79 -45.42
N PHE A 11 -22.74 27.54 -45.09
CA PHE A 11 -22.45 27.19 -43.71
C PHE A 11 -21.15 27.90 -43.36
N LEU A 12 -21.29 29.08 -42.73
CA LEU A 12 -20.29 29.60 -41.83
C LEU A 12 -20.10 28.52 -40.75
N LEU A 13 -19.15 27.62 -40.96
CA LEU A 13 -18.45 27.00 -39.85
C LEU A 13 -17.76 28.15 -39.13
N ALA A 14 -18.43 28.68 -38.11
CA ALA A 14 -17.72 29.27 -37.00
C ALA A 14 -16.81 28.16 -36.49
N VAL A 15 -15.54 28.23 -36.87
CA VAL A 15 -14.49 27.64 -36.06
C VAL A 15 -14.55 28.47 -34.77
N ALA A 16 -15.29 27.97 -33.79
CA ALA A 16 -15.02 28.33 -32.43
C ALA A 16 -13.60 27.80 -32.19
N PHE A 17 -12.62 28.70 -32.22
CA PHE A 17 -11.41 28.48 -31.46
C PHE A 17 -11.87 28.48 -30.01
N ASP A 18 -12.07 27.28 -29.46
CA ASP A 18 -12.22 27.13 -28.03
C ASP A 18 -10.83 27.40 -27.45
N SER A 19 -10.64 28.61 -26.94
CA SER A 19 -9.45 29.00 -26.21
C SER A 19 -9.52 28.34 -24.83
N GLY A 20 -8.71 27.28 -24.63
CA GLY A 20 -8.47 26.66 -23.34
C GLY A 20 -9.28 25.39 -23.10
N SER A 21 -8.87 24.26 -23.68
CA SER A 21 -9.24 22.97 -23.10
C SER A 21 -8.55 22.85 -21.75
N ALA A 22 -9.33 22.75 -20.67
CA ALA A 22 -8.85 22.37 -19.34
C ALA A 22 -8.11 21.02 -19.45
N GLN A 23 -6.80 21.10 -19.63
CA GLN A 23 -5.95 19.95 -19.95
C GLN A 23 -4.75 19.99 -19.01
N CYS A 24 -4.40 18.83 -18.51
CA CYS A 24 -3.22 18.62 -17.68
C CYS A 24 -1.97 18.79 -18.54
N ASP A 25 -1.01 19.61 -18.11
CA ASP A 25 0.31 19.65 -18.70
C ASP A 25 1.13 18.42 -18.28
N GLU A 26 0.92 17.96 -17.05
CA GLU A 26 1.54 16.77 -16.48
C GLU A 26 0.54 15.94 -15.71
N THR A 27 0.60 14.61 -15.84
CA THR A 27 -0.26 13.68 -15.09
C THR A 27 0.57 12.75 -14.21
N LEU A 28 0.39 12.88 -12.90
CA LEU A 28 1.07 12.14 -11.87
C LEU A 28 0.18 11.00 -11.38
N ARG A 29 0.68 9.76 -11.46
CA ARG A 29 -0.06 8.54 -11.07
C ARG A 29 0.48 7.86 -9.82
N SER A 30 1.57 8.40 -9.27
CA SER A 30 2.20 7.87 -8.06
C SER A 30 1.31 8.15 -6.84
N THR A 31 1.33 7.25 -5.86
CA THR A 31 0.48 7.34 -4.66
C THR A 31 0.89 8.49 -3.75
N ALA A 32 2.12 8.99 -3.89
CA ALA A 32 2.53 10.31 -3.45
C ALA A 32 3.55 10.87 -4.42
N GLY A 33 3.77 12.17 -4.32
CA GLY A 33 4.79 12.87 -5.08
C GLY A 33 4.98 14.28 -4.56
N VAL A 34 5.97 14.94 -5.13
CA VAL A 34 6.25 16.35 -4.86
C VAL A 34 5.90 17.15 -6.11
N ILE A 35 5.18 18.25 -5.90
CA ILE A 35 4.95 19.27 -6.92
C ILE A 35 5.72 20.50 -6.47
N SER A 36 6.47 21.11 -7.39
CA SER A 36 7.23 22.32 -7.10
C SER A 36 7.05 23.30 -8.23
N SER A 37 7.02 24.59 -7.90
CA SER A 37 7.12 25.63 -8.92
C SER A 37 8.41 25.42 -9.73
N PRO A 38 8.38 25.63 -11.05
CA PRO A 38 9.58 25.47 -11.87
C PRO A 38 10.71 26.35 -11.32
N GLY A 39 11.92 25.82 -11.13
CA GLY A 39 13.05 26.58 -10.59
C GLY A 39 13.23 26.57 -9.07
N TYR A 40 12.26 26.05 -8.30
CA TYR A 40 12.35 25.94 -6.83
C TYR A 40 13.64 25.22 -6.36
N PRO A 41 14.33 25.69 -5.29
CA PRO A 41 13.99 26.81 -4.39
C PRO A 41 14.40 28.20 -4.91
N GLY A 42 14.87 28.31 -6.15
CA GLY A 42 15.09 29.59 -6.82
C GLY A 42 13.80 30.13 -7.44
N ASP A 43 13.91 31.30 -8.08
CA ASP A 43 12.72 32.01 -8.55
C ASP A 43 12.01 31.28 -9.71
N TYR A 44 10.68 31.27 -9.67
CA TYR A 44 9.88 30.68 -10.76
C TYR A 44 9.90 31.55 -12.03
N PRO A 45 9.74 30.98 -13.25
CA PRO A 45 9.73 31.77 -14.48
C PRO A 45 8.49 32.68 -14.60
N PRO A 46 8.58 33.80 -15.35
CA PRO A 46 7.39 34.58 -15.70
C PRO A 46 6.56 33.87 -16.78
N ARG A 47 5.26 34.16 -16.82
CA ARG A 47 4.27 33.65 -17.78
C ARG A 47 4.10 32.14 -17.75
N VAL A 48 4.16 31.57 -16.56
CA VAL A 48 3.84 30.17 -16.34
C VAL A 48 2.32 30.04 -16.31
N ASP A 49 1.82 29.05 -17.03
CA ASP A 49 0.48 28.49 -16.86
C ASP A 49 0.71 26.99 -16.99
N TYR A 50 0.83 26.30 -15.86
CA TYR A 50 1.21 24.89 -15.83
C TYR A 50 0.37 24.13 -14.82
N THR A 51 -0.25 23.05 -15.30
CA THR A 51 -1.20 22.24 -14.56
C THR A 51 -0.66 20.83 -14.34
N TRP A 52 -0.48 20.47 -13.07
CA TRP A 52 -0.29 19.10 -12.62
C TRP A 52 -1.63 18.46 -12.28
N CYS A 53 -1.93 17.31 -12.85
CA CYS A 53 -3.06 16.49 -12.46
C CYS A 53 -2.56 15.24 -11.73
N VAL A 54 -3.07 14.99 -10.54
CA VAL A 54 -2.83 13.75 -9.81
C VAL A 54 -4.01 12.83 -10.09
N ASP A 55 -3.74 11.65 -10.63
CA ASP A 55 -4.73 10.63 -11.00
C ASP A 55 -4.26 9.26 -10.48
N VAL A 56 -4.60 8.99 -9.23
CA VAL A 56 -4.21 7.77 -8.51
C VAL A 56 -5.38 6.81 -8.49
N GLU A 57 -5.24 5.78 -9.30
CA GLU A 57 -6.24 4.73 -9.43
C GLU A 57 -6.46 4.02 -8.09
N GLY A 58 -7.73 3.89 -7.70
CA GLY A 58 -8.11 3.30 -6.42
C GLY A 58 -7.94 4.20 -5.21
N ALA A 59 -7.48 5.44 -5.32
CA ALA A 59 -7.43 6.33 -4.16
C ALA A 59 -8.81 6.89 -3.78
N THR A 60 -9.11 6.93 -2.48
CA THR A 60 -10.33 7.51 -1.90
C THR A 60 -10.19 8.98 -1.56
N ALA A 61 -8.97 9.42 -1.26
CA ALA A 61 -8.67 10.80 -0.91
C ALA A 61 -7.22 11.13 -1.26
N ILE A 62 -6.92 12.41 -1.44
CA ILE A 62 -5.54 12.90 -1.58
C ILE A 62 -5.34 14.09 -0.65
N SER A 63 -4.34 13.98 0.23
CA SER A 63 -3.89 15.04 1.12
C SER A 63 -2.71 15.80 0.52
N VAL A 64 -2.62 17.10 0.80
CA VAL A 64 -1.58 18.01 0.33
C VAL A 64 -0.98 18.77 1.50
N THR A 65 0.33 18.72 1.63
CA THR A 65 1.09 19.46 2.65
C THR A 65 2.15 20.32 1.97
N PHE A 66 2.25 21.59 2.38
CA PHE A 66 3.25 22.50 1.86
C PHE A 66 4.60 22.30 2.57
N LEU A 67 5.67 22.31 1.79
CA LEU A 67 7.03 22.11 2.26
C LEU A 67 7.83 23.40 2.04
N GLY A 68 8.66 23.76 3.02
CA GLY A 68 9.54 24.92 2.93
C GLY A 68 8.80 26.27 2.89
N GLU A 69 9.45 27.25 2.29
CA GLU A 69 8.88 28.60 2.12
C GLU A 69 7.89 28.64 0.95
N PHE A 70 6.83 29.42 1.11
CA PHE A 70 5.82 29.72 0.09
C PHE A 70 5.89 31.21 -0.22
N GLN A 71 6.17 31.57 -1.47
CA GLN A 71 6.30 32.95 -1.93
C GLN A 71 5.80 33.10 -3.36
N LEU A 72 4.65 33.76 -3.55
CA LEU A 72 4.10 34.15 -4.85
C LEU A 72 3.70 35.63 -4.84
N GLU A 73 3.77 36.30 -5.99
CA GLU A 73 3.46 37.73 -6.11
C GLU A 73 2.00 38.05 -5.73
N ILE A 74 1.85 39.03 -4.85
CA ILE A 74 0.58 39.69 -4.53
C ILE A 74 0.50 41.07 -5.19
N ASN A 75 -0.71 41.50 -5.52
CA ASN A 75 -1.07 42.90 -5.65
C ASN A 75 -1.27 43.48 -4.24
N GLU A 76 -0.46 44.46 -3.85
CA GLU A 76 -0.89 45.41 -2.83
C GLU A 76 -1.80 46.45 -3.50
N ASP A 77 -3.11 46.14 -3.59
CA ASP A 77 -4.06 47.16 -4.00
C ASP A 77 -4.11 48.25 -2.92
N ASN A 78 -4.25 49.51 -3.33
CA ASN A 78 -4.27 50.68 -2.43
C ASN A 78 -5.41 50.66 -1.38
N ASP A 79 -6.30 49.66 -1.44
CA ASP A 79 -7.41 49.43 -0.50
C ASP A 79 -7.07 48.38 0.59
N GLY A 80 -5.84 47.86 0.60
CA GLY A 80 -5.41 46.83 1.56
C GLY A 80 -6.00 45.44 1.30
N THR A 81 -6.54 45.22 0.10
CA THR A 81 -6.94 43.91 -0.39
C THR A 81 -5.78 43.27 -1.13
N GLU A 82 -5.30 42.14 -0.62
CA GLU A 82 -4.27 41.34 -1.29
C GLU A 82 -4.95 40.52 -2.39
N SER A 83 -4.63 40.81 -3.65
CA SER A 83 -5.14 40.07 -4.81
C SER A 83 -3.98 39.32 -5.46
N CYS A 84 -4.16 38.05 -5.82
CA CYS A 84 -3.08 37.27 -6.41
C CYS A 84 -2.77 37.79 -7.82
N LYS A 85 -1.53 38.21 -8.06
CA LYS A 85 -1.02 38.39 -9.43
C LYS A 85 -0.54 37.07 -9.99
N ASP A 86 0.27 36.41 -9.17
CA ASP A 86 0.72 35.05 -9.38
C ASP A 86 0.00 34.18 -8.36
N SER A 87 -0.50 33.05 -8.84
CA SER A 87 -1.38 32.21 -8.04
C SER A 87 -1.06 30.74 -8.24
N MET A 88 -1.13 29.99 -7.15
CA MET A 88 -1.26 28.56 -7.19
C MET A 88 -2.68 28.16 -6.78
N GLU A 89 -3.35 27.40 -7.64
CA GLU A 89 -4.72 26.95 -7.44
C GLU A 89 -4.74 25.42 -7.28
N ILE A 90 -5.53 24.93 -6.32
CA ILE A 90 -5.76 23.49 -6.10
C ILE A 90 -7.25 23.23 -6.29
N GLY A 91 -7.58 22.16 -7.01
CA GLY A 91 -8.97 21.69 -7.12
C GLY A 91 -9.09 20.18 -7.12
N GLN A 92 -10.33 19.72 -6.98
CA GLN A 92 -10.68 18.31 -6.90
C GLN A 92 -11.14 17.77 -8.27
N GLY A 93 -10.89 16.48 -8.51
CA GLY A 93 -11.35 15.76 -9.69
C GLY A 93 -10.35 15.77 -10.85
N ASN A 94 -10.77 15.22 -11.98
CA ASN A 94 -9.94 15.01 -13.17
C ASN A 94 -10.04 16.11 -14.23
N ILE A 95 -10.81 17.17 -13.97
CA ILE A 95 -10.97 18.29 -14.90
C ILE A 95 -10.36 19.53 -14.24
N PRO A 96 -9.22 20.04 -14.74
CA PRO A 96 -8.64 21.27 -14.25
C PRO A 96 -9.62 22.43 -14.25
N PHE A 97 -9.47 23.34 -13.28
CA PHE A 97 -10.30 24.53 -13.10
C PHE A 97 -11.78 24.24 -12.77
N ARG A 98 -12.16 22.97 -12.57
CA ARG A 98 -13.44 22.57 -11.96
C ARG A 98 -13.21 22.26 -10.48
N ASP A 99 -14.20 22.58 -9.66
CA ASP A 99 -14.23 22.24 -8.24
C ASP A 99 -12.95 22.68 -7.49
N SER A 100 -12.60 23.97 -7.69
CA SER A 100 -11.50 24.64 -7.00
C SER A 100 -11.72 24.65 -5.49
N ILE A 101 -10.68 24.25 -4.76
CA ILE A 101 -10.64 24.19 -3.30
C ILE A 101 -10.06 25.49 -2.76
N GLY A 102 -9.04 26.03 -3.42
CA GLY A 102 -8.39 27.25 -2.98
C GLY A 102 -7.42 27.82 -4.00
N ILE A 103 -7.30 29.14 -3.98
CA ILE A 103 -6.33 29.93 -4.72
C ILE A 103 -5.42 30.59 -3.69
N PHE A 104 -4.11 30.48 -3.89
CA PHE A 104 -3.10 30.86 -2.92
C PHE A 104 -2.02 31.74 -3.56
N CYS A 105 -1.59 32.77 -2.83
CA CYS A 105 -0.49 33.66 -3.19
C CYS A 105 0.09 34.34 -1.94
N GLY A 106 1.13 35.15 -2.09
CA GLY A 106 1.78 35.85 -0.97
C GLY A 106 2.87 35.01 -0.33
N ASN A 107 3.22 35.36 0.91
CA ASN A 107 4.34 34.77 1.66
C ASN A 107 3.89 33.86 2.82
N SER A 108 2.58 33.67 2.99
CA SER A 108 2.03 32.81 4.04
C SER A 108 1.87 31.40 3.52
N THR A 109 2.53 30.42 4.14
CA THR A 109 2.37 29.01 3.80
C THR A 109 0.90 28.59 3.97
N PRO A 110 0.25 28.05 2.91
CA PRO A 110 -1.13 27.64 3.03
C PRO A 110 -1.31 26.47 4.01
N PRO A 111 -2.49 26.33 4.64
CA PRO A 111 -2.79 25.18 5.46
C PRO A 111 -2.83 23.90 4.60
N ALA A 112 -2.60 22.75 5.23
CA ALA A 112 -2.74 21.46 4.57
C ALA A 112 -4.15 21.31 3.97
N GLN A 113 -4.22 20.77 2.76
CA GLN A 113 -5.47 20.54 2.03
C GLN A 113 -5.75 19.04 1.93
N SER A 114 -7.02 18.68 1.74
CA SER A 114 -7.40 17.29 1.45
C SER A 114 -8.57 17.28 0.48
N VAL A 115 -8.52 16.36 -0.48
CA VAL A 115 -9.56 16.15 -1.48
C VAL A 115 -10.18 14.77 -1.28
N GLY A 116 -11.50 14.67 -1.43
CA GLY A 116 -12.25 13.43 -1.18
C GLY A 116 -12.29 12.46 -2.38
N THR A 117 -11.29 12.50 -3.25
CA THR A 117 -11.18 11.69 -4.46
C THR A 117 -9.73 11.29 -4.73
N GLY A 118 -9.50 10.20 -5.45
CA GLY A 118 -8.18 9.84 -6.01
C GLY A 118 -7.70 10.71 -7.17
N GLN A 119 -8.36 11.85 -7.39
CA GLN A 119 -8.10 12.77 -8.49
C GLN A 119 -8.07 14.20 -7.96
N MET A 120 -7.02 14.95 -8.27
CA MET A 120 -6.90 16.38 -7.99
C MET A 120 -6.05 17.06 -9.06
N TRP A 121 -6.05 18.38 -9.06
CA TRP A 121 -5.18 19.17 -9.92
C TRP A 121 -4.61 20.36 -9.15
N VAL A 122 -3.41 20.77 -9.57
CA VAL A 122 -2.71 21.96 -9.11
C VAL A 122 -2.32 22.77 -10.34
N ASN A 123 -2.64 24.06 -10.37
CA ASN A 123 -2.20 24.96 -11.43
C ASN A 123 -1.33 26.06 -10.82
N LEU A 124 -0.21 26.39 -11.48
CA LEU A 124 0.55 27.61 -11.24
C LEU A 124 0.33 28.56 -12.42
N TYR A 125 -0.14 29.76 -12.09
CA TYR A 125 -0.24 30.87 -13.02
C TYR A 125 0.68 32.01 -12.56
N SER A 126 1.55 32.52 -13.46
CA SER A 126 2.38 33.70 -13.22
C SER A 126 2.28 34.73 -14.34
N ASP A 127 2.38 36.00 -13.99
CA ASP A 127 2.35 37.13 -14.92
C ASP A 127 3.73 37.40 -15.56
N ARG A 128 3.93 38.57 -16.17
CA ARG A 128 5.20 38.91 -16.85
C ARG A 128 6.27 39.48 -15.92
N ASN A 129 5.96 39.72 -14.65
CA ASN A 129 6.77 40.53 -13.74
C ASN A 129 6.84 39.85 -12.37
N VAL A 130 7.92 40.15 -11.64
CA VAL A 130 8.14 39.82 -10.22
C VAL A 130 7.96 38.33 -9.91
N GLU A 131 9.05 37.63 -10.15
CA GLU A 131 9.25 36.25 -9.77
C GLU A 131 9.73 36.15 -8.31
N MET A 132 9.31 35.10 -7.60
CA MET A 132 9.75 34.78 -6.24
C MET A 132 10.14 33.30 -6.13
N ALA A 133 10.57 32.85 -4.94
CA ALA A 133 10.99 31.46 -4.73
C ALA A 133 9.92 30.41 -5.05
N GLY A 134 8.63 30.78 -5.05
CA GLY A 134 7.53 29.91 -5.43
C GLY A 134 7.07 28.99 -4.31
N PHE A 135 6.79 27.74 -4.62
CA PHE A 135 6.26 26.78 -3.66
C PHE A 135 6.77 25.37 -3.92
N GLN A 136 6.72 24.57 -2.86
CA GLN A 136 6.84 23.14 -2.95
C GLN A 136 5.76 22.51 -2.08
N LEU A 137 5.11 21.46 -2.59
CA LEU A 137 4.13 20.70 -1.85
C LEU A 137 4.35 19.21 -2.08
N VAL A 138 3.93 18.42 -1.10
CA VAL A 138 3.82 16.98 -1.21
C VAL A 138 2.35 16.60 -1.23
N TYR A 139 1.95 15.75 -2.16
CA TYR A 139 0.62 15.13 -2.16
C TYR A 139 0.75 13.65 -1.79
N ARG A 140 -0.28 13.11 -1.12
CA ARG A 140 -0.36 11.70 -0.71
C ARG A 140 -1.77 11.18 -0.83
N SER A 141 -1.91 9.98 -1.37
CA SER A 141 -3.21 9.38 -1.69
C SER A 141 -3.54 8.27 -0.69
N ASP A 142 -4.75 8.29 -0.17
CA ASP A 142 -5.32 7.21 0.62
C ASP A 142 -5.85 6.15 -0.34
N LEU A 143 -5.22 4.97 -0.39
CA LEU A 143 -5.59 3.90 -1.32
C LEU A 143 -6.74 3.05 -0.78
N ASP A 144 -7.79 2.89 -1.58
CA ASP A 144 -8.74 1.79 -1.44
C ASP A 144 -8.12 0.50 -1.96
N VAL A 145 -7.62 -0.32 -1.04
CA VAL A 145 -7.06 -1.64 -1.31
C VAL A 145 -8.08 -2.58 -1.97
N CYS A 146 -9.39 -2.30 -1.83
CA CYS A 146 -10.46 -3.05 -2.48
C CYS A 146 -10.72 -2.66 -3.94
N TYR A 147 -10.11 -1.59 -4.45
CA TYR A 147 -10.31 -1.14 -5.83
C TYR A 147 -10.00 -2.23 -6.86
N SER A 148 -8.94 -2.99 -6.64
CA SER A 148 -8.51 -4.10 -7.51
C SER A 148 -9.48 -5.31 -7.49
N SER A 149 -10.55 -5.24 -6.70
CA SER A 149 -11.48 -6.34 -6.45
C SER A 149 -10.75 -7.63 -6.04
N PRO A 150 -9.93 -7.60 -4.96
CA PRO A 150 -9.06 -8.72 -4.60
C PRO A 150 -9.83 -9.96 -4.11
N CYS A 151 -11.07 -9.80 -3.66
CA CYS A 151 -11.91 -10.92 -3.26
C CYS A 151 -12.52 -11.63 -4.47
N THR A 152 -12.15 -12.89 -4.65
CA THR A 152 -12.60 -13.76 -5.74
C THR A 152 -13.95 -14.42 -5.42
N ASN A 153 -14.56 -15.08 -6.41
CA ASN A 153 -15.76 -15.90 -6.26
C ASN A 153 -16.98 -15.23 -5.60
N GLY A 154 -17.12 -13.90 -5.77
CA GLY A 154 -18.22 -13.14 -5.19
C GLY A 154 -18.02 -12.76 -3.72
N GLY A 155 -16.77 -12.82 -3.22
CA GLY A 155 -16.37 -12.25 -1.94
C GLY A 155 -16.60 -10.74 -1.88
N THR A 156 -17.02 -10.25 -0.71
CA THR A 156 -17.17 -8.82 -0.45
C THR A 156 -15.90 -8.28 0.19
N CYS A 157 -15.25 -7.32 -0.46
CA CYS A 157 -14.03 -6.70 0.05
C CYS A 157 -14.34 -5.58 1.05
N MET A 158 -13.58 -5.55 2.15
CA MET A 158 -13.61 -4.49 3.16
C MET A 158 -12.19 -3.94 3.32
N SER A 159 -12.00 -2.66 2.99
CA SER A 159 -10.71 -1.97 3.06
C SER A 159 -10.46 -1.44 4.46
N ASP A 160 -9.23 -1.60 4.95
CA ASP A 160 -8.72 -0.89 6.11
C ASP A 160 -7.71 0.17 5.66
N LEU A 161 -8.17 1.42 5.60
CA LEU A 161 -7.37 2.58 5.17
C LEU A 161 -6.30 2.97 6.20
N THR A 162 -6.33 2.41 7.42
CA THR A 162 -5.34 2.72 8.46
C THR A 162 -4.11 1.83 8.37
N THR A 163 -4.28 0.57 7.98
CA THR A 163 -3.21 -0.41 7.76
C THR A 163 -2.84 -0.57 6.28
N TYR A 164 -3.60 0.06 5.37
CA TYR A 164 -3.54 -0.18 3.93
C TYR A 164 -3.68 -1.68 3.57
N THR A 165 -4.56 -2.40 4.28
CA THR A 165 -4.87 -3.81 4.02
C THR A 165 -6.34 -4.02 3.63
N TYR A 166 -6.70 -5.23 3.21
CA TYR A 166 -8.08 -5.62 2.93
C TYR A 166 -8.45 -6.92 3.63
N THR A 167 -9.74 -7.09 3.94
CA THR A 167 -10.32 -8.35 4.41
C THR A 167 -11.47 -8.75 3.50
N CYS A 168 -11.52 -10.02 3.12
CA CYS A 168 -12.62 -10.56 2.33
C CYS A 168 -13.67 -11.25 3.21
N SER A 169 -14.93 -10.90 3.02
CA SER A 169 -16.07 -11.67 3.50
C SER A 169 -16.51 -12.65 2.42
N CYS A 170 -16.29 -13.95 2.64
CA CYS A 170 -16.53 -14.96 1.63
C CYS A 170 -17.99 -15.47 1.62
N PRO A 171 -18.59 -15.66 0.43
CA PRO A 171 -19.91 -16.24 0.32
C PRO A 171 -19.90 -17.73 0.71
N PRO A 172 -21.07 -18.31 1.07
CA PRO A 172 -21.17 -19.72 1.44
C PRO A 172 -20.56 -20.64 0.36
N GLY A 173 -19.68 -21.54 0.80
CA GLY A 173 -18.95 -22.44 -0.11
C GLY A 173 -17.59 -21.90 -0.56
N TRP A 174 -17.16 -20.74 -0.06
CA TRP A 174 -15.82 -20.18 -0.29
C TRP A 174 -15.17 -19.68 1.00
N ASP A 175 -13.85 -19.76 1.07
CA ASP A 175 -12.99 -19.39 2.20
C ASP A 175 -11.59 -19.00 1.68
N GLY A 176 -10.66 -18.68 2.56
CA GLY A 176 -9.34 -18.14 2.22
C GLY A 176 -9.30 -16.61 2.28
N ALA A 177 -8.08 -16.06 2.25
CA ALA A 177 -7.85 -14.62 2.45
C ALA A 177 -8.49 -13.76 1.35
N SER A 178 -8.64 -14.33 0.15
CA SER A 178 -9.21 -13.73 -1.05
C SER A 178 -10.42 -14.52 -1.57
N CYS A 179 -11.06 -15.37 -0.74
CA CYS A 179 -12.17 -16.27 -1.13
C CYS A 179 -11.84 -17.24 -2.28
N GLU A 180 -10.58 -17.62 -2.39
CA GLU A 180 -10.02 -18.48 -3.44
C GLU A 180 -10.25 -19.97 -3.16
N VAL A 181 -10.55 -20.33 -1.91
CA VAL A 181 -10.71 -21.72 -1.46
C VAL A 181 -12.19 -22.10 -1.54
N HIS A 182 -12.54 -23.12 -2.32
CA HIS A 182 -13.92 -23.63 -2.34
C HIS A 182 -14.15 -24.58 -1.16
N VAL A 183 -15.00 -24.19 -0.22
CA VAL A 183 -15.44 -25.03 0.90
C VAL A 183 -16.58 -25.93 0.44
N GLY A 184 -16.22 -27.18 0.12
CA GLY A 184 -17.17 -28.24 -0.22
C GLY A 184 -16.87 -28.88 -1.57
N SER A 185 -15.88 -29.77 -1.61
CA SER A 185 -15.91 -30.85 -2.60
C SER A 185 -16.95 -31.89 -2.16
N PRO A 186 -17.66 -32.58 -3.07
CA PRO A 186 -18.66 -33.57 -2.68
C PRO A 186 -17.95 -34.79 -2.06
N VAL A 187 -17.96 -34.89 -0.73
CA VAL A 187 -17.49 -36.07 -0.03
C VAL A 187 -18.49 -37.21 -0.27
N ASP A 188 -17.98 -38.31 -0.80
CA ASP A 188 -18.77 -39.47 -1.16
C ASP A 188 -19.13 -40.31 0.07
N CYS A 189 -20.38 -40.19 0.52
CA CYS A 189 -20.95 -41.02 1.57
C CYS A 189 -21.41 -42.41 1.07
N THR A 190 -21.28 -42.71 -0.22
CA THR A 190 -21.72 -44.00 -0.77
C THR A 190 -20.91 -45.15 -0.18
N GLY A 191 -21.61 -46.20 0.26
CA GLY A 191 -20.99 -47.37 0.88
C GLY A 191 -20.51 -47.20 2.33
N LYS A 192 -20.66 -46.02 2.94
CA LYS A 192 -20.29 -45.77 4.34
C LYS A 192 -21.52 -45.80 5.27
N PRO A 193 -21.48 -46.52 6.42
CA PRO A 193 -22.54 -46.46 7.41
C PRO A 193 -22.62 -45.10 8.10
N ALA A 194 -23.73 -44.82 8.80
CA ALA A 194 -23.85 -43.60 9.58
C ALA A 194 -22.76 -43.52 10.68
N GLY A 195 -22.03 -42.41 10.75
CA GLY A 195 -20.85 -42.28 11.61
C GLY A 195 -20.01 -41.04 11.28
N MET A 196 -18.95 -40.82 12.07
CA MET A 196 -17.95 -39.76 11.85
C MET A 196 -16.72 -40.33 11.16
N TYR A 197 -16.17 -39.59 10.21
CA TYR A 197 -15.04 -40.01 9.40
C TYR A 197 -14.00 -38.88 9.29
N PRO A 198 -12.70 -39.19 9.30
CA PRO A 198 -11.67 -38.20 9.05
C PRO A 198 -11.82 -37.60 7.65
N ASP A 199 -11.56 -36.31 7.51
CA ASP A 199 -11.45 -35.67 6.20
C ASP A 199 -10.23 -36.26 5.46
N PRO A 200 -10.38 -36.64 4.18
CA PRO A 200 -9.32 -37.28 3.40
C PRO A 200 -8.15 -36.35 3.04
N GLN A 201 -8.30 -35.03 3.21
CA GLN A 201 -7.31 -34.00 2.89
C GLN A 201 -6.80 -33.27 4.15
N ASP A 202 -7.56 -33.29 5.25
CA ASP A 202 -7.18 -32.58 6.48
C ASP A 202 -7.51 -33.36 7.77
N CYS A 203 -6.49 -33.82 8.49
CA CYS A 203 -6.68 -34.57 9.75
C CYS A 203 -7.17 -33.74 10.94
N THR A 204 -7.23 -32.42 10.82
CA THR A 204 -7.88 -31.54 11.81
C THR A 204 -9.38 -31.43 11.58
N MET A 205 -9.89 -32.08 10.53
CA MET A 205 -11.30 -32.03 10.14
C MET A 205 -11.91 -33.44 10.12
N PHE A 206 -13.21 -33.52 10.37
CA PHE A 206 -13.99 -34.74 10.20
C PHE A 206 -15.37 -34.42 9.62
N TYR A 207 -16.02 -35.41 9.02
CA TYR A 207 -17.39 -35.28 8.52
C TYR A 207 -18.29 -36.37 9.07
N GLN A 208 -19.59 -36.07 9.17
CA GLN A 208 -20.59 -37.03 9.62
C GLN A 208 -21.47 -37.51 8.46
N CYS A 209 -21.53 -38.83 8.24
CA CYS A 209 -22.55 -39.45 7.39
C CYS A 209 -23.84 -39.65 8.18
N THR A 210 -24.94 -39.04 7.73
CA THR A 210 -26.28 -39.27 8.32
C THR A 210 -27.02 -40.32 7.49
N GLY A 211 -27.68 -41.28 8.14
CA GLY A 211 -28.31 -42.42 7.46
C GLY A 211 -29.58 -42.12 6.64
N ASN A 212 -29.77 -40.87 6.17
CA ASN A 212 -30.94 -40.47 5.40
C ASN A 212 -30.60 -40.35 3.89
N PRO A 213 -31.14 -41.21 3.02
CA PRO A 213 -30.86 -41.16 1.58
C PRO A 213 -31.46 -39.94 0.84
N ASN A 214 -32.23 -39.08 1.50
CA ASN A 214 -32.90 -37.92 0.88
C ASN A 214 -32.31 -36.54 1.30
N ASN A 215 -30.99 -36.47 1.56
CA ASN A 215 -30.19 -35.28 1.95
C ASN A 215 -30.40 -34.83 3.42
N PRO A 216 -29.34 -34.44 4.16
CA PRO A 216 -28.51 -33.28 3.85
C PRO A 216 -27.01 -33.59 3.79
N LEU A 217 -26.28 -32.75 3.06
CA LEU A 217 -24.85 -32.82 2.76
C LEU A 217 -23.99 -33.21 3.98
N PRO A 218 -22.89 -33.97 3.79
CA PRO A 218 -21.95 -34.28 4.85
C PRO A 218 -21.49 -32.99 5.53
N MET A 219 -21.75 -32.87 6.83
CA MET A 219 -21.33 -31.72 7.62
C MET A 219 -19.87 -31.89 7.97
N HIS A 220 -19.00 -31.00 7.48
CA HIS A 220 -17.61 -30.90 7.93
C HIS A 220 -17.55 -30.16 9.25
N MET A 221 -16.76 -30.69 10.19
CA MET A 221 -16.56 -30.14 11.51
C MET A 221 -15.06 -30.10 11.83
N PRO A 222 -14.54 -28.94 12.27
CA PRO A 222 -13.18 -28.85 12.75
C PRO A 222 -13.03 -29.47 14.13
N CYS A 223 -11.88 -30.11 14.36
CA CYS A 223 -11.37 -30.42 15.67
C CYS A 223 -10.96 -29.15 16.42
N GLN A 224 -10.90 -29.22 17.75
CA GLN A 224 -10.41 -28.09 18.55
C GLN A 224 -8.94 -27.81 18.21
N PRO A 225 -8.48 -26.54 18.21
CA PRO A 225 -7.11 -26.19 17.89
C PRO A 225 -6.10 -27.03 18.69
N GLY A 226 -5.13 -27.62 17.99
CA GLY A 226 -4.11 -28.51 18.59
C GLY A 226 -4.53 -29.98 18.75
N THR A 227 -5.70 -30.37 18.26
CA THR A 227 -6.17 -31.77 18.25
C THR A 227 -6.34 -32.30 16.82
N LEU A 228 -6.16 -33.62 16.65
CA LEU A 228 -6.36 -34.34 15.39
C LEU A 228 -7.52 -35.33 15.56
N PHE A 229 -8.25 -35.62 14.48
CA PHE A 229 -9.29 -36.63 14.51
C PHE A 229 -8.66 -38.04 14.56
N ASP A 230 -8.96 -38.78 15.63
CA ASP A 230 -8.62 -40.20 15.72
C ASP A 230 -9.73 -41.02 15.05
N TRP A 231 -9.39 -41.66 13.93
CA TRP A 231 -10.35 -42.46 13.16
C TRP A 231 -10.78 -43.76 13.85
N ASN A 232 -9.99 -44.31 14.78
CA ASN A 232 -10.37 -45.50 15.56
C ASN A 232 -11.37 -45.15 16.65
N LEU A 233 -11.17 -44.00 17.31
CA LEU A 233 -11.99 -43.55 18.42
C LEU A 233 -13.14 -42.64 17.99
N SER A 234 -13.12 -42.16 16.74
CA SER A 234 -14.08 -41.20 16.18
C SER A 234 -14.20 -39.90 17.00
N VAL A 235 -13.08 -39.42 17.56
CA VAL A 235 -13.01 -38.22 18.41
C VAL A 235 -11.73 -37.44 18.14
N CYS A 236 -11.75 -36.13 18.41
CA CYS A 236 -10.56 -35.29 18.34
C CYS A 236 -9.71 -35.45 19.60
N ILE A 237 -8.42 -35.75 19.45
CA ILE A 237 -7.46 -35.95 20.56
C ILE A 237 -6.13 -35.25 20.27
N PHE A 238 -5.32 -35.01 21.30
CA PHE A 238 -4.01 -34.40 21.14
C PHE A 238 -3.02 -35.33 20.41
N THR A 239 -2.11 -34.73 19.65
CA THR A 239 -1.19 -35.35 18.68
C THR A 239 -0.31 -36.49 19.21
N SER A 240 -0.16 -36.63 20.53
CA SER A 240 0.60 -37.74 21.14
C SER A 240 -0.07 -39.11 21.05
N HIS A 241 -1.33 -39.17 20.59
CA HIS A 241 -2.11 -40.42 20.53
C HIS A 241 -2.90 -40.63 19.23
N ALA A 242 -2.87 -39.69 18.27
CA ALA A 242 -3.64 -39.79 17.02
C ALA A 242 -2.78 -40.26 15.83
N HIS A 243 -3.26 -41.26 15.09
CA HIS A 243 -2.65 -41.69 13.83
C HIS A 243 -3.33 -41.00 12.64
N CYS A 244 -2.69 -39.95 12.10
CA CYS A 244 -3.06 -39.30 10.85
C CYS A 244 -2.13 -39.78 9.73
N VAL A 245 -2.67 -40.51 8.75
CA VAL A 245 -1.93 -40.87 7.53
C VAL A 245 -2.74 -40.37 6.35
N ILE A 246 -2.44 -39.16 5.87
CA ILE A 246 -3.01 -38.61 4.64
C ILE A 246 -2.33 -39.34 3.48
N SER A 247 -2.84 -40.52 3.12
CA SER A 247 -2.30 -41.27 2.00
C SER A 247 -2.61 -40.54 0.69
N SER A 248 -1.57 -40.11 -0.02
CA SER A 248 -1.68 -39.66 -1.40
C SER A 248 -2.08 -40.84 -2.30
N PRO A 249 -3.04 -40.67 -3.22
CA PRO A 249 -3.43 -41.75 -4.11
C PRO A 249 -2.50 -41.75 -5.32
N THR A 250 -1.44 -42.58 -5.28
CA THR A 250 -0.97 -43.42 -6.41
C THR A 250 0.39 -44.02 -6.08
N GLU A 251 0.43 -45.32 -5.76
CA GLU A 251 1.40 -46.22 -6.41
C GLU A 251 0.87 -47.67 -6.36
N VAL A 252 0.92 -48.30 -7.53
CA VAL A 252 0.45 -49.66 -7.82
C VAL A 252 1.43 -50.68 -7.22
N PRO A 253 0.97 -51.81 -6.63
CA PRO A 253 1.89 -52.78 -6.03
C PRO A 253 2.50 -53.69 -7.11
N THR A 254 3.84 -53.79 -7.14
CA THR A 254 4.55 -54.88 -7.84
C THR A 254 4.93 -56.01 -6.88
N PRO A 255 5.01 -57.28 -7.36
CA PRO A 255 4.96 -58.45 -6.51
C PRO A 255 6.32 -58.88 -5.94
N VAL A 256 6.18 -59.63 -4.85
CA VAL A 256 7.16 -60.27 -3.96
C VAL A 256 8.19 -61.14 -4.67
N VAL A 257 9.46 -61.06 -4.23
CA VAL A 257 10.45 -62.16 -4.31
C VAL A 257 11.12 -62.34 -2.96
N ASN A 258 10.91 -63.51 -2.35
CA ASN A 258 11.55 -63.99 -1.12
C ASN A 258 12.91 -64.63 -1.41
N ILE A 259 13.95 -64.31 -0.63
CA ILE A 259 15.14 -65.16 -0.40
C ILE A 259 15.57 -65.03 1.09
N PRO A 260 15.98 -66.13 1.77
CA PRO A 260 15.92 -66.24 3.23
C PRO A 260 17.21 -65.84 3.98
N ALA A 261 17.01 -65.66 5.28
CA ALA A 261 17.94 -65.19 6.30
C ALA A 261 19.17 -66.09 6.56
N ALA A 262 20.26 -65.46 7.01
CA ALA A 262 21.27 -66.12 7.83
C ALA A 262 21.91 -65.15 8.86
N ASN A 263 21.68 -65.48 10.13
CA ASN A 263 22.57 -65.41 11.30
C ASN A 263 23.05 -64.07 11.92
N LEU A 264 22.35 -63.73 13.01
CA LEU A 264 22.76 -63.02 14.25
C LEU A 264 23.93 -63.73 14.98
N PRO A 265 24.67 -63.12 15.96
CA PRO A 265 24.08 -62.64 17.24
C PRO A 265 24.85 -61.43 17.91
N PRO A 266 24.72 -61.12 19.23
CA PRO A 266 24.07 -59.87 19.68
C PRO A 266 24.89 -59.02 20.70
N THR A 267 24.65 -57.71 20.82
CA THR A 267 24.78 -56.96 22.10
C THR A 267 24.04 -55.62 22.05
N THR A 268 23.08 -55.44 22.96
CA THR A 268 22.25 -54.25 23.26
C THR A 268 23.01 -53.20 24.11
N PRO A 269 22.39 -52.06 24.52
CA PRO A 269 21.88 -50.92 23.73
C PRO A 269 22.46 -49.57 24.26
N LEU A 270 22.27 -48.45 23.55
CA LEU A 270 22.08 -47.12 24.14
C LEU A 270 21.62 -46.11 23.07
N SER A 271 20.55 -45.40 23.39
CA SER A 271 19.85 -44.40 22.58
C SER A 271 20.71 -43.21 22.14
N ALA A 272 20.52 -42.79 20.89
CA ALA A 272 20.33 -41.39 20.52
C ALA A 272 19.80 -41.33 19.07
N THR A 273 18.53 -41.01 18.92
CA THR A 273 17.94 -40.55 17.66
C THR A 273 18.48 -39.14 17.36
N VAL A 274 19.03 -38.95 16.16
CA VAL A 274 19.14 -37.62 15.54
C VAL A 274 18.04 -37.59 14.48
N GLU A 275 16.91 -36.98 14.84
CA GLU A 275 15.92 -36.54 13.86
C GLU A 275 16.43 -35.23 13.26
N VAL A 276 16.63 -35.24 11.95
CA VAL A 276 16.90 -34.02 11.18
C VAL A 276 15.56 -33.33 11.01
N THR A 277 15.27 -32.37 11.90
CA THR A 277 14.25 -31.35 11.66
C THR A 277 14.83 -30.34 10.67
N THR A 278 14.33 -30.34 9.43
CA THR A 278 14.43 -29.13 8.60
C THR A 278 13.28 -28.20 9.01
N GLU A 279 13.48 -27.51 10.13
CA GLU A 279 12.85 -26.20 10.38
C GLU A 279 13.16 -25.25 9.21
N PRO A 280 12.37 -24.19 8.96
CA PRO A 280 12.79 -23.16 8.02
C PRO A 280 13.99 -22.43 8.62
N SER A 281 15.19 -22.94 8.38
CA SER A 281 16.45 -22.33 8.79
C SER A 281 16.80 -21.19 7.82
N GLY A 282 16.00 -20.13 7.89
CA GLY A 282 16.21 -18.84 7.23
C GLY A 282 16.19 -17.72 8.27
N SER A 283 16.90 -16.62 8.02
CA SER A 283 16.95 -15.47 8.94
C SER A 283 15.62 -14.70 8.99
N CYS A 284 14.71 -14.96 8.04
CA CYS A 284 13.35 -14.41 8.05
C CYS A 284 12.38 -15.12 9.01
N SER A 285 12.76 -16.24 9.63
CA SER A 285 11.88 -16.95 10.58
C SER A 285 11.56 -16.15 11.85
N SER A 286 12.38 -15.16 12.17
CA SER A 286 12.14 -14.24 13.29
C SER A 286 11.28 -13.02 12.90
N SER A 287 10.72 -13.01 11.70
CA SER A 287 9.90 -11.93 11.14
C SER A 287 10.49 -10.51 11.38
N PRO A 288 11.76 -10.27 11.01
CA PRO A 288 12.48 -9.07 11.43
C PRO A 288 12.01 -7.76 10.78
N CYS A 289 11.12 -7.80 9.79
CA CYS A 289 10.66 -6.62 9.05
C CYS A 289 9.37 -6.07 9.67
N ARG A 290 9.39 -4.78 10.04
CA ARG A 290 8.28 -4.04 10.63
C ARG A 290 7.44 -3.32 9.58
N SER A 291 6.35 -2.70 10.01
CA SER A 291 5.55 -1.76 9.21
C SER A 291 5.05 -2.35 7.88
N GLY A 292 4.77 -3.66 7.84
CA GLY A 292 4.36 -4.38 6.62
C GLY A 292 5.51 -4.71 5.65
N GLY A 293 6.77 -4.63 6.09
CA GLY A 293 7.95 -4.99 5.30
C GLY A 293 7.98 -6.47 4.89
N THR A 294 8.42 -6.73 3.65
CA THR A 294 8.59 -8.11 3.16
C THR A 294 10.01 -8.59 3.43
N CYS A 295 10.14 -9.68 4.19
CA CYS A 295 11.44 -10.28 4.47
C CYS A 295 11.92 -11.19 3.33
N GLN A 296 13.19 -11.05 2.95
CA GLN A 296 13.85 -11.93 2.00
C GLN A 296 15.12 -12.50 2.63
N ASP A 297 15.26 -13.84 2.62
CA ASP A 297 16.49 -14.50 3.07
C ASP A 297 17.64 -14.16 2.12
N ASP A 298 18.79 -13.78 2.69
CA ASP A 298 19.98 -13.36 1.96
C ASP A 298 21.21 -14.13 2.47
N VAL A 299 22.28 -14.18 1.68
CA VAL A 299 23.51 -14.95 1.95
C VAL A 299 24.17 -14.57 3.28
N ASN A 300 23.92 -13.35 3.77
CA ASN A 300 24.42 -12.82 5.04
C ASN A 300 23.32 -12.54 6.09
N GLY A 301 22.12 -13.12 5.93
CA GLY A 301 21.03 -12.98 6.89
C GLY A 301 19.69 -12.79 6.21
N TYR A 302 19.11 -11.60 6.40
CA TYR A 302 17.86 -11.18 5.76
C TYR A 302 17.98 -9.75 5.24
N THR A 303 17.13 -9.43 4.28
CA THR A 303 16.91 -8.07 3.77
C THR A 303 15.41 -7.77 3.83
N CYS A 304 15.06 -6.61 4.38
CA CYS A 304 13.68 -6.14 4.37
C CYS A 304 13.43 -5.24 3.16
N VAL A 305 12.42 -5.58 2.37
CA VAL A 305 11.87 -4.69 1.35
C VAL A 305 10.76 -3.88 2.01
N CYS A 306 11.05 -2.60 2.24
CA CYS A 306 10.16 -1.69 2.94
C CYS A 306 9.07 -1.13 2.02
N PRO A 307 7.80 -1.10 2.46
CA PRO A 307 6.73 -0.44 1.73
C PRO A 307 6.97 1.07 1.61
N PRO A 308 6.27 1.76 0.69
CA PRO A 308 6.37 3.21 0.53
C PRO A 308 6.26 3.95 1.87
N TYR A 309 7.04 5.01 2.03
CA TYR A 309 7.09 5.84 3.25
C TYR A 309 7.60 5.13 4.51
N SER A 310 8.20 3.95 4.38
CA SER A 310 8.95 3.28 5.45
C SER A 310 10.42 3.08 5.05
N ALA A 311 11.31 3.12 6.04
CA ALA A 311 12.75 3.02 5.86
C ALA A 311 13.42 2.45 7.11
N GLY A 312 14.70 2.18 6.98
CA GLY A 312 15.50 1.50 8.01
C GLY A 312 15.81 0.07 7.61
N ARG A 313 16.68 -0.58 8.38
CA ARG A 313 17.10 -1.95 8.10
C ARG A 313 15.92 -2.92 8.22
N ASN A 314 15.05 -2.62 9.18
CA ASN A 314 13.91 -3.44 9.57
C ASN A 314 12.60 -2.74 9.22
N CYS A 315 12.62 -1.70 8.38
CA CYS A 315 11.45 -0.84 8.11
C CYS A 315 10.86 -0.22 9.39
N GLU A 316 11.73 0.09 10.35
CA GLU A 316 11.36 0.56 11.68
C GLU A 316 11.01 2.06 11.73
N THR A 317 11.33 2.82 10.68
CA THR A 317 11.01 4.25 10.58
C THR A 317 9.93 4.46 9.53
N VAL A 318 8.86 5.17 9.87
CA VAL A 318 7.79 5.58 8.96
C VAL A 318 7.71 7.10 8.87
N TRP A 319 7.42 7.61 7.67
CA TRP A 319 7.30 9.03 7.40
C TRP A 319 5.85 9.37 7.03
N GLN A 320 5.18 10.17 7.87
CA GLN A 320 3.82 10.66 7.64
C GLN A 320 3.79 12.19 7.51
N SER A 321 3.59 12.70 6.29
CA SER A 321 3.47 14.13 5.98
C SER A 321 4.69 14.94 6.44
N ASP A 322 4.63 15.54 7.62
CA ASP A 322 5.61 16.41 8.26
C ASP A 322 6.26 15.76 9.51
N LYS A 323 5.87 14.53 9.84
CA LYS A 323 6.35 13.79 11.01
C LYS A 323 6.97 12.46 10.63
N CYS A 324 7.95 12.04 11.41
CA CYS A 324 8.56 10.72 11.31
C CYS A 324 8.39 9.98 12.62
N TYR A 325 8.09 8.69 12.55
CA TYR A 325 7.97 7.82 13.71
C TYR A 325 8.93 6.66 13.59
N ARG A 326 9.62 6.32 14.67
CA ARG A 326 10.54 5.19 14.72
C ARG A 326 10.15 4.25 15.84
N PHE A 327 9.91 2.99 15.49
CA PHE A 327 9.53 1.93 16.42
C PHE A 327 10.78 1.19 16.91
N SER A 328 10.91 0.99 18.22
CA SER A 328 12.05 0.28 18.80
C SER A 328 11.92 -1.23 18.67
N ASP A 329 13.06 -1.90 18.44
CA ASP A 329 13.17 -3.35 18.60
C ASP A 329 13.35 -3.77 20.07
N ASP A 330 14.03 -2.93 20.84
CA ASP A 330 14.34 -3.19 22.24
C ASP A 330 13.29 -2.61 23.19
N SER A 331 13.07 -3.32 24.29
CA SER A 331 12.25 -2.87 25.42
C SER A 331 13.11 -2.23 26.52
N MET A 332 12.70 -1.09 27.05
CA MET A 332 13.41 -0.38 28.12
C MET A 332 12.46 0.47 28.98
N SER A 333 12.97 1.08 30.05
CA SER A 333 12.18 1.99 30.88
C SER A 333 11.81 3.26 30.12
N ASN A 334 10.75 3.96 30.54
CA ASN A 334 10.28 5.17 29.85
C ASN A 334 11.35 6.27 29.82
N GLN A 335 12.13 6.41 30.90
CA GLN A 335 13.20 7.41 30.98
C GLN A 335 14.37 7.09 30.02
N GLU A 336 14.73 5.82 29.89
CA GLU A 336 15.74 5.37 28.94
C GLU A 336 15.23 5.58 27.50
N ALA A 337 13.99 5.17 27.22
CA ALA A 337 13.36 5.36 25.92
C ALA A 337 13.34 6.84 25.50
N SER A 338 12.94 7.73 26.42
CA SER A 338 12.97 9.17 26.21
C SER A 338 14.38 9.68 25.91
N SER A 339 15.38 9.20 26.66
CA SER A 339 16.79 9.56 26.44
C SER A 339 17.29 9.09 25.07
N ILE A 340 16.89 7.89 24.62
CA ILE A 340 17.23 7.39 23.28
C ILE A 340 16.58 8.24 22.19
N CYS A 341 15.29 8.56 22.30
CA CYS A 341 14.63 9.41 21.30
C CYS A 341 15.29 10.79 21.19
N VAL A 342 15.66 11.39 22.32
CA VAL A 342 16.41 12.66 22.33
C VAL A 342 17.79 12.50 21.69
N SER A 343 18.48 11.37 21.91
CA SER A 343 19.80 11.12 21.33
C SER A 343 19.80 11.03 19.79
N ILE A 344 18.66 10.67 19.19
CA ILE A 344 18.48 10.61 17.73
C ILE A 344 17.76 11.86 17.19
N ASN A 345 17.83 12.98 17.89
CA ASN A 345 17.20 14.25 17.48
C ASN A 345 15.67 14.14 17.31
N GLY A 346 15.04 13.42 18.23
CA GLY A 346 13.59 13.34 18.36
C GLY A 346 13.16 13.40 19.83
N HIS A 347 11.96 12.91 20.09
CA HIS A 347 11.38 12.74 21.42
C HIS A 347 10.44 11.54 21.40
N LEU A 348 9.95 11.07 22.55
CA LEU A 348 8.86 10.08 22.53
C LEU A 348 7.67 10.63 21.73
N ALA A 349 6.96 9.77 21.01
CA ALA A 349 5.87 10.19 20.13
C ALA A 349 4.74 10.85 20.91
N ASP A 350 4.34 12.05 20.49
CA ASP A 350 3.28 12.83 21.12
C ASP A 350 2.00 12.68 20.29
N ILE A 351 1.10 11.85 20.81
CA ILE A 351 -0.12 11.43 20.09
C ILE A 351 -1.25 12.40 20.45
N GLN A 352 -1.62 13.23 19.49
CA GLN A 352 -2.54 14.34 19.69
C GLN A 352 -4.01 13.94 19.51
N ASP A 353 -4.30 13.02 18.59
CA ASP A 353 -5.67 12.64 18.25
C ASP A 353 -5.83 11.13 17.95
N THR A 354 -7.08 10.75 17.68
CA THR A 354 -7.44 9.34 17.41
C THR A 354 -6.95 8.88 16.03
N ALA A 355 -6.85 9.78 15.04
CA ALA A 355 -6.39 9.43 13.70
C ALA A 355 -4.89 9.10 13.72
N GLN A 356 -4.08 9.91 14.43
CA GLN A 356 -2.66 9.64 14.65
C GLN A 356 -2.45 8.32 15.43
N GLN A 357 -3.28 8.06 16.45
CA GLN A 357 -3.22 6.78 17.18
C GLN A 357 -3.51 5.58 16.28
N GLN A 358 -4.57 5.65 15.47
CA GLN A 358 -4.96 4.57 14.56
C GLN A 358 -3.91 4.35 13.47
N LEU A 359 -3.35 5.43 12.93
CA LEU A 359 -2.24 5.37 11.99
C LEU A 359 -1.03 4.62 12.59
N LEU A 360 -0.59 5.00 13.79
CA LEU A 360 0.55 4.35 14.44
C LEU A 360 0.26 2.89 14.77
N ALA A 361 -0.96 2.58 15.21
CA ALA A 361 -1.41 1.22 15.46
C ALA A 361 -1.36 0.36 14.18
N GLY A 362 -1.56 0.94 13.00
CA GLY A 362 -1.47 0.23 11.73
C GLY A 362 -0.08 -0.25 11.34
N TYR A 363 0.97 0.35 11.93
CA TYR A 363 2.37 -0.07 11.72
C TYR A 363 2.89 -1.03 12.79
N MET A 364 2.15 -1.21 13.89
CA MET A 364 2.52 -2.10 14.99
C MET A 364 2.07 -3.52 14.66
N ASP A 365 2.96 -4.49 14.86
CA ASP A 365 2.62 -5.88 14.63
C ASP A 365 2.22 -6.54 15.97
N PRO A 366 0.98 -7.07 16.10
CA PRO A 366 0.54 -7.81 17.28
C PRO A 366 1.42 -9.02 17.62
N ALA A 367 2.14 -9.58 16.64
CA ALA A 367 3.05 -10.71 16.82
C ALA A 367 4.41 -10.31 17.42
N HIS A 368 4.81 -9.04 17.28
CA HIS A 368 6.10 -8.52 17.75
C HIS A 368 5.97 -7.68 19.01
N ASP A 369 4.89 -6.90 19.12
CA ASP A 369 4.87 -5.76 20.02
C ASP A 369 3.65 -5.77 20.95
N ALA A 370 3.89 -6.10 22.21
CA ALA A 370 2.86 -6.06 23.22
C ALA A 370 2.43 -4.61 23.56
N SER A 371 3.39 -3.68 23.58
CA SER A 371 3.18 -2.32 24.09
C SER A 371 4.32 -1.35 23.80
N PHE A 372 3.99 -0.05 23.62
CA PHE A 372 4.92 1.00 23.25
C PHE A 372 4.81 2.27 24.11
N TRP A 373 5.90 2.73 24.71
CA TRP A 373 5.97 4.04 25.36
C TRP A 373 5.76 5.19 24.38
N VAL A 374 4.99 6.18 24.82
CA VAL A 374 4.71 7.43 24.12
C VAL A 374 4.93 8.63 25.06
N ALA A 375 5.03 9.82 24.50
CA ALA A 375 5.20 11.05 25.28
C ALA A 375 3.90 11.35 26.02
N ASN A 376 3.86 11.04 27.31
CA ASN A 376 2.89 11.62 28.21
C ASN A 376 3.33 11.50 29.68
N LYS A 377 3.14 12.58 30.45
CA LYS A 377 3.47 12.61 31.89
C LYS A 377 2.23 12.93 32.69
N ILE A 378 1.80 12.00 33.55
CA ILE A 378 0.70 12.24 34.47
C ILE A 378 1.26 12.84 35.75
N SER A 379 0.98 14.13 36.01
CA SER A 379 1.11 14.67 37.36
C SER A 379 -0.22 14.48 38.10
N SER A 380 -0.14 13.88 39.29
CA SER A 380 -1.22 13.58 40.24
C SER A 380 -2.59 14.24 39.94
N SER A 381 -3.57 13.40 39.59
CA SER A 381 -5.02 13.65 39.47
C SER A 381 -5.63 14.07 38.13
N SER A 382 -4.86 14.35 37.08
CA SER A 382 -5.42 14.56 35.74
C SER A 382 -4.55 13.92 34.66
N CYS A 383 -5.15 13.04 33.87
CA CYS A 383 -4.55 12.61 32.60
C CYS A 383 -4.66 13.82 31.64
N GLY A 384 -3.54 14.28 31.11
CA GLY A 384 -3.49 15.32 30.08
C GLY A 384 -2.52 14.90 28.98
N LEU A 385 -2.50 15.57 27.84
CA LEU A 385 -1.42 15.39 26.85
C LEU A 385 -0.15 16.13 27.30
N GLY A 386 0.99 15.87 26.66
CA GLY A 386 2.28 16.51 27.00
C GLY A 386 2.28 18.04 26.93
N ASP A 387 1.26 18.62 26.29
CA ASP A 387 1.00 20.06 26.15
C ASP A 387 0.07 20.65 27.23
N GLY A 388 -0.46 19.83 28.15
CA GLY A 388 -1.38 20.25 29.21
C GLY A 388 -2.87 20.27 28.83
N SER A 389 -3.26 19.74 27.65
CA SER A 389 -4.66 19.62 27.24
C SER A 389 -5.37 18.40 27.87
N ALA A 390 -6.71 18.41 27.88
CA ALA A 390 -7.54 17.37 28.51
C ALA A 390 -7.48 16.02 27.76
N THR A 391 -7.74 14.91 28.47
CA THR A 391 -7.73 13.56 27.91
C THR A 391 -8.52 13.42 26.61
N SER A 392 -7.87 12.85 25.61
CA SER A 392 -8.47 12.40 24.36
C SER A 392 -9.27 11.10 24.55
N SER A 393 -10.21 10.83 23.64
CA SER A 393 -11.05 9.61 23.63
C SER A 393 -10.29 8.30 23.42
N TRP A 394 -9.02 8.36 23.00
CA TRP A 394 -8.16 7.21 22.81
C TRP A 394 -7.47 6.73 24.12
N MET A 395 -7.51 7.53 25.19
CA MET A 395 -6.96 7.18 26.50
C MET A 395 -8.01 6.51 27.40
N TYR A 396 -7.67 5.36 27.99
CA TYR A 396 -8.55 4.67 28.95
C TYR A 396 -8.32 5.19 30.39
N ASN A 397 -9.34 5.79 31.00
CA ASN A 397 -9.27 6.38 32.34
C ASN A 397 -9.85 5.42 33.40
N ASN A 398 -9.02 5.00 34.36
CA ASN A 398 -9.47 4.31 35.56
C ASN A 398 -8.77 4.97 36.76
N GLY A 399 -9.53 5.77 37.52
CA GLY A 399 -9.00 6.88 38.31
C GLY A 399 -8.03 6.57 39.47
N SER A 400 -7.46 7.68 39.97
CA SER A 400 -6.69 7.93 41.21
C SER A 400 -5.49 7.02 41.50
N ILE A 401 -4.28 7.54 41.24
CA ILE A 401 -3.00 6.83 41.47
C ILE A 401 -1.92 7.79 41.98
N ASN A 402 -1.10 7.27 42.91
CA ASN A 402 -0.09 7.98 43.69
C ASN A 402 1.33 7.39 43.40
N PHE A 403 1.63 7.17 42.12
CA PHE A 403 2.89 6.59 41.61
C PHE A 403 3.34 7.32 40.34
N ASP A 404 4.64 7.26 40.02
CA ASP A 404 5.16 7.68 38.71
C ASP A 404 4.69 6.67 37.64
N ILE A 405 3.69 7.10 36.88
CA ILE A 405 3.06 6.34 35.81
C ILE A 405 3.34 7.01 34.47
N CYS A 406 3.58 6.19 33.47
CA CYS A 406 3.88 6.58 32.11
C CYS A 406 2.84 5.98 31.18
N VAL A 407 2.64 6.60 30.01
CA VAL A 407 1.63 6.18 29.05
C VAL A 407 2.25 5.36 27.95
N LEU A 408 1.56 4.27 27.60
CA LEU A 408 1.91 3.41 26.48
C LEU A 408 0.68 3.07 25.63
N LEU A 409 0.92 2.71 24.38
CA LEU A 409 -0.07 2.06 23.52
C LEU A 409 0.02 0.55 23.74
N ASN A 410 -1.12 -0.12 23.89
CA ASN A 410 -1.16 -1.53 24.28
C ASN A 410 -2.01 -2.38 23.34
N SER A 411 -1.40 -3.43 22.77
CA SER A 411 -2.05 -4.38 21.85
C SER A 411 -3.32 -5.02 22.45
N ALA A 412 -3.33 -5.33 23.74
CA ALA A 412 -4.48 -5.93 24.43
C ALA A 412 -5.74 -5.06 24.41
N TYR A 413 -5.59 -3.77 24.11
CA TYR A 413 -6.67 -2.79 24.04
C TYR A 413 -6.78 -2.16 22.64
N GLY A 414 -6.28 -2.83 21.59
CA GLY A 414 -6.26 -2.30 20.23
C GLY A 414 -5.36 -1.08 20.09
N TYR A 415 -4.20 -1.12 20.75
CA TYR A 415 -3.21 -0.04 20.83
C TYR A 415 -3.74 1.28 21.37
N LYS A 416 -4.79 1.25 22.18
CA LYS A 416 -5.26 2.42 22.94
C LYS A 416 -4.29 2.78 24.06
N GLY A 417 -4.35 4.05 24.47
CA GLY A 417 -3.54 4.60 25.55
C GLY A 417 -3.90 3.99 26.89
N THR A 418 -2.90 3.38 27.52
CA THR A 418 -2.99 2.85 28.88
C THR A 418 -1.81 3.37 29.70
N TYR A 419 -1.86 3.19 31.01
CA TYR A 419 -0.81 3.63 31.93
C TYR A 419 -0.11 2.44 32.56
N GLN A 420 1.19 2.58 32.76
CA GLN A 420 2.01 1.59 33.44
C GLN A 420 3.10 2.28 34.26
N ARG A 421 3.72 1.58 35.22
CA ARG A 421 4.87 2.12 35.96
C ARG A 421 6.01 2.44 35.00
N CYS A 422 6.61 3.62 35.15
CA CYS A 422 7.66 4.11 34.24
C CYS A 422 8.93 3.24 34.21
N GLU A 423 9.15 2.42 35.24
CA GLU A 423 10.29 1.51 35.37
C GLU A 423 10.12 0.19 34.59
N GLU A 424 8.91 -0.10 34.09
CA GLU A 424 8.68 -1.30 33.30
C GLU A 424 9.33 -1.22 31.92
N GLN A 425 9.67 -2.36 31.36
CA GLN A 425 10.35 -2.45 30.08
C GLN A 425 9.32 -2.65 28.97
N HIS A 426 9.23 -1.67 28.08
CA HIS A 426 8.37 -1.74 26.91
C HIS A 426 9.13 -1.20 25.71
N ASN A 427 8.70 -1.58 24.51
CA ASN A 427 9.11 -0.91 23.29
C ASN A 427 8.70 0.56 23.36
N TYR A 428 9.18 1.39 22.44
CA TYR A 428 8.88 2.82 22.44
C TYR A 428 8.85 3.37 21.02
N ILE A 429 8.13 4.48 20.86
CA ILE A 429 8.03 5.18 19.59
C ILE A 429 8.72 6.51 19.75
N CYS A 430 9.74 6.76 18.94
CA CYS A 430 10.30 8.09 18.79
C CYS A 430 9.58 8.84 17.68
N GLU A 431 9.47 10.15 17.82
CA GLU A 431 8.94 11.08 16.84
C GLU A 431 9.98 12.18 16.58
N SER A 432 10.11 12.60 15.33
CA SER A 432 10.82 13.81 14.93
C SER A 432 10.04 14.53 13.84
N SER A 433 10.28 15.83 13.68
CA SER A 433 9.87 16.53 12.47
C SER A 433 10.59 15.96 11.25
N ALA A 434 9.89 15.91 10.12
CA ALA A 434 10.45 15.62 8.82
C ALA A 434 11.00 16.93 8.22
N GLY A 435 12.18 16.88 7.60
CA GLY A 435 12.77 18.04 6.93
C GLY A 435 13.54 17.65 5.69
N PRO A 436 13.94 18.62 4.85
CA PRO A 436 14.80 18.33 3.70
C PRO A 436 16.19 17.85 4.15
N CYS A 437 16.78 16.89 3.47
CA CYS A 437 18.16 16.46 3.74
C CYS A 437 19.20 17.34 3.01
N GLN A 438 20.41 17.48 3.58
CA GLN A 438 21.49 18.30 2.98
C GLN A 438 22.86 17.59 3.09
N PRO A 439 23.46 17.15 1.97
CA PRO A 439 23.03 17.31 0.57
C PRO A 439 21.90 16.34 0.19
N ASN A 440 21.11 16.70 -0.83
CA ASN A 440 20.12 15.78 -1.41
C ASN A 440 20.81 14.53 -1.97
N VAL A 441 20.56 13.37 -1.35
CA VAL A 441 21.14 12.07 -1.73
C VAL A 441 20.29 11.30 -2.75
N CYS A 442 19.06 11.77 -3.02
CA CYS A 442 18.16 11.17 -3.97
C CYS A 442 18.60 11.50 -5.40
N GLN A 443 18.57 10.50 -6.27
CA GLN A 443 18.97 10.63 -7.66
C GLN A 443 17.83 11.17 -8.52
N HIS A 444 18.17 11.58 -9.73
CA HIS A 444 17.23 11.98 -10.78
C HIS A 444 16.21 13.06 -10.36
N GLY A 445 16.60 13.96 -9.45
CA GLY A 445 15.73 15.04 -8.97
C GLY A 445 14.71 14.60 -7.93
N GLY A 446 14.86 13.42 -7.33
CA GLY A 446 14.04 12.99 -6.20
C GLY A 446 14.15 13.93 -5.00
N TYR A 447 13.05 14.08 -4.28
CA TYR A 447 13.02 14.91 -3.08
C TYR A 447 13.43 14.09 -1.86
N CYS A 448 14.37 14.63 -1.10
CA CYS A 448 14.93 13.96 0.05
C CYS A 448 14.32 14.47 1.34
N VAL A 449 13.73 13.55 2.09
CA VAL A 449 13.24 13.79 3.45
C VAL A 449 14.20 13.12 4.44
N SER A 450 14.66 13.89 5.40
CA SER A 450 15.45 13.47 6.55
C SER A 450 14.57 13.42 7.80
N CYS A 451 14.72 12.33 8.53
CA CYS A 451 14.14 12.13 9.85
C CYS A 451 15.27 11.89 10.85
N PHE A 452 15.05 12.25 12.12
CA PHE A 452 15.97 11.95 13.22
C PHE A 452 17.43 12.37 12.92
N GLY A 453 17.61 13.59 12.39
CA GLY A 453 18.94 14.15 12.08
C GLY A 453 19.73 13.36 11.03
N GLU A 454 19.10 13.01 9.90
CA GLU A 454 19.66 12.24 8.77
C GLU A 454 19.92 10.75 9.03
N SER A 455 19.54 10.23 10.20
CA SER A 455 19.66 8.79 10.49
C SER A 455 18.64 7.94 9.73
N SER A 456 17.55 8.54 9.25
CA SER A 456 16.62 7.90 8.32
C SER A 456 16.34 8.87 7.18
N ILE A 457 16.58 8.40 5.95
CA ILE A 457 16.41 9.18 4.72
C ILE A 457 15.35 8.51 3.86
N PHE A 458 14.42 9.31 3.35
CA PHE A 458 13.39 8.90 2.42
C PHE A 458 13.56 9.68 1.12
N CYS A 459 13.50 8.96 0.00
CA CYS A 459 13.49 9.57 -1.31
C CYS A 459 12.10 9.45 -1.93
N ILE A 460 11.47 10.60 -2.17
CA ILE A 460 10.24 10.68 -2.95
C ILE A 460 10.65 10.77 -4.41
N CYS A 461 10.37 9.69 -5.15
CA CYS A 461 10.84 9.58 -6.51
C CYS A 461 9.90 10.28 -7.49
N PRO A 462 10.46 11.03 -8.47
CA PRO A 462 9.68 11.55 -9.58
C PRO A 462 9.11 10.40 -10.41
N GLN A 463 8.12 10.70 -11.25
CA GLN A 463 7.52 9.69 -12.13
C GLN A 463 8.60 9.00 -12.97
N GLY A 464 8.49 7.67 -13.06
CA GLY A 464 9.45 6.87 -13.81
C GLY A 464 10.75 6.54 -13.06
N TYR A 465 10.84 6.89 -11.78
CA TYR A 465 11.94 6.49 -10.92
C TYR A 465 11.43 5.78 -9.67
N SER A 466 12.22 4.83 -9.19
CA SER A 466 11.91 4.02 -8.01
C SER A 466 13.17 3.60 -7.28
N GLY A 467 13.02 2.90 -6.15
CA GLY A 467 14.13 2.49 -5.30
C GLY A 467 14.42 3.48 -4.17
N PRO A 468 15.25 3.08 -3.19
CA PRO A 468 15.48 3.83 -1.96
C PRO A 468 16.16 5.19 -2.19
N ARG A 469 16.80 5.39 -3.34
CA ARG A 469 17.42 6.65 -3.76
C ARG A 469 16.97 7.11 -5.14
N CYS A 470 15.84 6.62 -5.65
CA CYS A 470 15.38 6.91 -7.01
C CYS A 470 16.39 6.53 -8.09
N GLU A 471 17.21 5.52 -7.82
CA GLU A 471 18.26 5.02 -8.70
C GLU A 471 17.72 4.07 -9.78
N ILE A 472 16.55 3.47 -9.54
CA ILE A 472 15.92 2.54 -10.46
C ILE A 472 15.08 3.34 -11.44
N VAL A 473 15.46 3.31 -12.71
CA VAL A 473 14.73 3.97 -13.79
C VAL A 473 13.70 3.01 -14.37
N ASP A 474 12.43 3.39 -14.34
CA ASP A 474 11.39 2.74 -15.11
C ASP A 474 11.44 3.25 -16.55
N LEU A 475 12.04 2.43 -17.42
CA LEU A 475 12.16 2.71 -18.84
C LEU A 475 10.80 2.79 -19.57
N CYS A 476 9.71 2.40 -18.91
CA CYS A 476 8.35 2.50 -19.42
C CYS A 476 7.67 3.84 -19.09
N LEU A 477 8.35 4.79 -18.44
CA LEU A 477 7.80 6.10 -18.09
C LEU A 477 8.70 7.26 -18.57
N PRO A 478 8.16 8.25 -19.32
CA PRO A 478 6.83 8.24 -19.94
C PRO A 478 6.72 7.12 -20.98
N SER A 479 5.51 6.58 -21.21
CA SER A 479 5.29 5.40 -22.09
C SER A 479 6.06 5.55 -23.40
N PRO A 480 7.13 4.77 -23.62
CA PRO A 480 7.90 4.82 -24.87
C PRO A 480 7.15 4.13 -26.02
N CYS A 481 6.06 3.44 -25.69
CA CYS A 481 5.26 2.69 -26.63
C CYS A 481 4.31 3.62 -27.39
N PRO A 482 4.14 3.43 -28.72
CA PRO A 482 3.14 4.17 -29.47
C PRO A 482 1.73 3.87 -28.93
N PHE A 483 0.88 4.90 -28.79
CA PHE A 483 -0.50 4.78 -28.29
C PHE A 483 -0.59 4.21 -26.85
N ASP A 484 -1.78 3.78 -26.42
CA ASP A 484 -2.04 3.18 -25.09
C ASP A 484 -1.56 1.71 -25.01
N TRP A 485 -0.45 1.37 -25.65
CA TRP A 485 0.10 0.01 -25.63
C TRP A 485 0.80 -0.28 -24.31
N THR A 486 0.68 -1.53 -23.84
CA THR A 486 1.24 -1.92 -22.56
C THR A 486 2.76 -2.06 -22.67
N CYS A 487 3.51 -1.21 -21.98
CA CYS A 487 4.96 -1.31 -21.90
C CYS A 487 5.38 -2.38 -20.88
N SER A 488 6.42 -3.14 -21.22
CA SER A 488 7.03 -4.16 -20.36
C SER A 488 8.54 -4.17 -20.61
N ILE A 489 9.33 -4.49 -19.58
CA ILE A 489 10.79 -4.61 -19.72
C ILE A 489 11.13 -6.09 -19.89
N GLN A 490 11.80 -6.46 -21.00
CA GLN A 490 12.24 -7.82 -21.29
C GLN A 490 13.77 -7.87 -21.49
N ALA A 491 14.35 -9.08 -21.56
CA ALA A 491 15.78 -9.26 -21.84
C ALA A 491 16.11 -8.72 -23.25
N GLY A 492 16.54 -7.45 -23.31
CA GLY A 492 16.75 -6.72 -24.57
C GLY A 492 16.22 -5.27 -24.56
N GLY A 493 15.50 -4.84 -23.52
CA GLY A 493 15.03 -3.46 -23.36
C GLY A 493 13.50 -3.35 -23.26
N ILE A 494 12.96 -2.24 -23.77
CA ILE A 494 11.53 -1.93 -23.79
C ILE A 494 10.80 -2.85 -24.78
N HIS A 495 9.71 -3.47 -24.33
CA HIS A 495 8.81 -4.29 -25.14
C HIS A 495 7.37 -3.77 -25.02
N CYS A 496 6.79 -3.38 -26.16
CA CYS A 496 5.42 -2.86 -26.25
C CYS A 496 4.45 -3.97 -26.67
N ALA A 497 3.56 -4.37 -25.78
CA ALA A 497 2.52 -5.35 -26.06
C ALA A 497 1.30 -4.67 -26.70
N VAL A 498 0.89 -5.19 -27.86
CA VAL A 498 -0.28 -4.72 -28.59
C VAL A 498 -1.55 -5.35 -28.01
N PRO A 499 -2.64 -4.58 -27.76
CA PRO A 499 -3.90 -5.12 -27.26
C PRO A 499 -4.47 -6.25 -28.14
N ALA A 500 -5.04 -7.26 -27.50
CA ALA A 500 -5.70 -8.37 -28.18
C ALA A 500 -6.95 -7.84 -28.94
N GLY A 501 -6.88 -7.85 -30.27
CA GLY A 501 -7.91 -7.30 -31.16
C GLY A 501 -7.33 -6.55 -32.36
N VAL A 502 -6.08 -6.10 -32.25
CA VAL A 502 -5.30 -5.56 -33.36
C VAL A 502 -4.60 -6.73 -34.08
N LYS A 503 -5.36 -7.52 -34.85
CA LYS A 503 -4.77 -8.47 -35.80
C LYS A 503 -5.41 -8.34 -37.18
N ALA A 504 -4.51 -8.17 -38.14
CA ALA A 504 -4.72 -8.12 -39.58
C ALA A 504 -5.68 -9.18 -40.12
N THR A 505 -6.50 -8.80 -41.10
CA THR A 505 -7.34 -9.74 -41.85
C THR A 505 -7.19 -9.55 -43.36
N ARG A 506 -6.33 -10.42 -43.93
CA ARG A 506 -6.18 -10.83 -45.34
C ARG A 506 -5.68 -9.80 -46.38
N SER A 507 -4.82 -10.34 -47.25
CA SER A 507 -4.29 -9.77 -48.49
C SER A 507 -5.36 -9.01 -49.29
N GLY A 508 -5.14 -7.71 -49.45
CA GLY A 508 -5.96 -6.82 -50.28
C GLY A 508 -5.54 -5.37 -50.08
N PHE A 509 -5.42 -4.62 -51.18
CA PHE A 509 -5.00 -3.22 -51.19
C PHE A 509 -5.80 -2.34 -50.23
N CYS A 510 -5.12 -1.39 -49.59
CA CYS A 510 -5.69 -0.43 -48.66
C CYS A 510 -6.70 0.49 -49.39
N THR A 511 -7.99 0.40 -49.06
CA THR A 511 -9.01 1.38 -49.49
C THR A 511 -9.60 2.09 -48.28
N ALA A 512 -10.03 3.36 -48.45
CA ALA A 512 -10.65 4.16 -47.39
C ALA A 512 -11.93 3.55 -46.77
N THR A 513 -12.47 2.48 -47.37
CA THR A 513 -13.63 1.72 -46.89
C THR A 513 -13.25 0.48 -46.07
N SER A 514 -11.96 0.13 -46.01
CA SER A 514 -11.45 -1.06 -45.31
C SER A 514 -11.31 -0.85 -43.80
N CYS A 515 -11.18 0.40 -43.38
CA CYS A 515 -11.19 0.80 -41.97
C CYS A 515 -12.52 1.53 -41.70
N GLY A 516 -13.19 1.22 -40.60
CA GLY A 516 -14.44 1.87 -40.21
C GLY A 516 -14.29 3.40 -40.06
N ALA A 517 -15.42 4.11 -39.96
CA ALA A 517 -15.41 5.57 -39.81
C ALA A 517 -14.54 6.01 -38.61
N GLY A 518 -13.59 6.92 -38.84
CA GLY A 518 -12.64 7.41 -37.82
C GLY A 518 -11.29 6.69 -37.81
N LEU A 519 -10.98 5.86 -38.81
CA LEU A 519 -9.70 5.17 -38.94
C LEU A 519 -9.04 5.49 -40.29
N PHE A 520 -7.73 5.79 -40.28
CA PHE A 520 -6.88 5.92 -41.46
C PHE A 520 -6.17 4.60 -41.76
N CYS A 521 -6.00 4.30 -43.04
CA CYS A 521 -5.35 3.08 -43.51
C CYS A 521 -3.93 3.40 -44.00
N ILE A 522 -2.93 2.65 -43.53
CA ILE A 522 -1.51 2.77 -43.93
C ILE A 522 -1.06 1.46 -44.58
N GLU A 523 -0.41 1.52 -45.74
CA GLU A 523 0.18 0.34 -46.39
C GLU A 523 1.52 -0.06 -45.74
N ASP A 524 1.61 -1.29 -45.24
CA ASP A 524 2.79 -1.84 -44.58
C ASP A 524 3.50 -2.84 -45.49
N GLY A 525 4.05 -2.32 -46.59
CA GLY A 525 4.85 -3.11 -47.54
C GLY A 525 4.07 -4.24 -48.23
N PRO A 526 4.77 -5.25 -48.80
CA PRO A 526 4.17 -6.21 -49.72
C PRO A 526 3.19 -7.22 -49.09
N MET A 527 2.92 -7.13 -47.78
CA MET A 527 2.18 -8.15 -47.02
C MET A 527 0.91 -7.64 -46.31
N GLY A 528 0.54 -6.35 -46.35
CA GLY A 528 -0.73 -5.91 -45.76
C GLY A 528 -0.92 -4.39 -45.57
N TYR A 529 -1.98 -4.04 -44.83
CA TYR A 529 -2.29 -2.67 -44.40
C TYR A 529 -2.70 -2.65 -42.92
N SER A 530 -2.55 -1.50 -42.28
CA SER A 530 -2.88 -1.24 -40.88
C SER A 530 -3.95 -0.14 -40.78
N CYS A 531 -4.94 -0.31 -39.88
CA CYS A 531 -5.94 0.71 -39.57
C CYS A 531 -5.55 1.43 -38.28
N ILE A 532 -5.28 2.73 -38.36
CA ILE A 532 -4.95 3.59 -37.22
C ILE A 532 -6.10 4.56 -36.96
N ARG A 533 -6.36 4.92 -35.70
CA ARG A 533 -7.23 6.06 -35.38
C ARG A 533 -6.44 7.33 -35.65
N GLY A 534 -7.01 8.32 -36.33
CA GLY A 534 -6.33 9.60 -36.51
C GLY A 534 -7.17 10.77 -36.10
#